data_AF-A0A5C5W5P1-F1
#
_entry.id   AF-A0A5C5W5P1-F1
#
_cell.length_a   1.000
_cell.length_b   1.000
_cell.length_c   1.000
_cell.angle_alpha   90.00
_cell.angle_beta   90.00
_cell.angle_gamma   90.00
#
_symmetry.space_group_name_H-M   'P 1'
#
loop_
_entity.id
_entity.type
_entity.pdbx_description
1 polymer ?
#
loop_
_entity_poly.entity_id
_entity_poly.type
_entity_poly.pdbx_seq_one_letter_code
_entity_poly.pdbx_strand_id
1 'polypeptide(L)' 'MPTPPPGVRNLFSPQEVREKIDYIHMCPVRRGLCAHPADWPWSSARAYEGAADAPIRIDFESMPDDVRQRALRL' A
#
# COMPACT_ATOMS: atom_id res chain seq x y z
N MET A 1 18.42 19.52 4.08
CA MET A 1 17.58 18.83 3.08
C MET A 1 16.98 19.88 2.16
N PRO A 2 17.13 19.79 0.84
CA PRO A 2 16.44 20.71 -0.07
C PRO A 2 14.93 20.54 0.08
N THR A 3 14.20 21.65 -0.06
CA THR A 3 12.73 21.66 -0.02
C THR A 3 12.20 20.83 -1.19
N PRO A 4 11.32 19.83 -0.97
CA PRO A 4 10.76 19.05 -2.06
C PRO A 4 9.88 19.93 -2.97
N PRO A 5 9.74 19.57 -4.26
CA PRO A 5 8.89 20.31 -5.18
C PRO A 5 7.42 20.36 -4.70
N PRO A 6 6.64 21.38 -5.10
CA PRO A 6 5.24 21.50 -4.71
C PRO A 6 4.46 20.23 -5.04
N GLY A 7 3.75 19.68 -4.05
CA GLY A 7 2.98 18.44 -4.19
C GLY A 7 3.74 17.16 -3.83
N VAL A 8 5.06 17.22 -3.60
CA VAL A 8 5.84 16.12 -3.04
C VAL A 8 6.06 16.35 -1.55
N ARG A 9 5.76 15.33 -0.74
CA ARG A 9 5.93 15.36 0.71
C ARG A 9 6.74 14.16 1.17
N ASN A 10 7.72 14.42 2.03
CA ASN A 10 8.43 13.38 2.76
C ASN A 10 7.54 12.85 3.91
N LEU A 11 7.54 11.54 4.09
CA LEU A 11 6.85 10.87 5.21
C LEU A 11 7.93 10.47 6.23
N PHE A 12 7.71 10.81 7.50
CA PHE A 12 8.73 10.63 8.54
C PHE A 12 8.28 9.69 9.66
N SER A 13 7.02 9.29 9.67
CA SER A 13 6.46 8.37 10.65
C SER A 13 5.83 7.14 9.99
N PRO A 14 5.85 5.98 10.67
CA PRO A 14 5.12 4.79 10.22
C PRO A 14 3.62 5.05 10.01
N GLN A 15 3.03 5.90 10.85
CA GLN A 15 1.63 6.30 10.71
C GLN A 15 1.36 7.02 9.40
N GLU A 16 2.18 8.02 9.04
CA GLU A 16 2.04 8.72 7.76
C GLU A 16 2.17 7.77 6.56
N VAL A 17 3.14 6.85 6.61
CA VAL A 17 3.33 5.83 5.56
C VAL A 17 2.07 4.98 5.43
N ARG A 18 1.53 4.50 6.56
CA ARG A 18 0.31 3.69 6.61
C ARG A 18 -0.89 4.41 6.01
N GLU A 19 -1.13 5.65 6.42
CA GLU A 19 -2.23 6.47 5.89
C GLU A 19 -2.13 6.65 4.37
N LYS A 20 -0.92 6.76 3.81
CA LYS A 20 -0.73 6.89 2.35
C LYS A 20 -0.90 5.56 1.62
N ILE A 21 -0.45 4.45 2.19
CA ILE A 21 -0.73 3.11 1.65
C ILE A 21 -2.25 2.90 1.57
N ASP A 22 -2.97 3.11 2.68
CA ASP A 22 -4.43 2.96 2.74
C ASP A 22 -5.13 3.89 1.73
N TYR A 23 -4.66 5.14 1.60
CA TYR A 23 -5.18 6.06 0.59
C TYR A 23 -4.99 5.54 -0.84
N ILE A 24 -3.79 5.07 -1.19
CA ILE A 24 -3.45 4.57 -2.53
C ILE A 24 -4.26 3.33 -2.87
N HIS A 25 -4.41 2.38 -1.95
CA HIS A 25 -5.24 1.18 -2.14
C HIS A 25 -6.72 1.52 -2.34
N MET A 26 -7.22 2.58 -1.69
CA MET A 26 -8.60 3.02 -1.84
C MET A 26 -8.85 3.89 -3.08
N CYS A 27 -7.81 4.41 -3.76
CA CYS A 27 -7.96 5.23 -4.97
C CYS A 27 -8.86 4.61 -6.06
N PRO A 28 -8.69 3.34 -6.48
CA PRO A 28 -9.54 2.74 -7.51
C PRO A 28 -11.00 2.62 -7.06
N VAL A 29 -11.27 2.32 -5.79
CA VAL A 29 -12.64 2.29 -5.23
C VAL A 29 -13.27 3.68 -5.23
N ARG A 30 -12.56 4.69 -4.72
CA ARG A 30 -13.04 6.09 -4.67
C ARG A 30 -13.32 6.67 -6.06
N ARG A 31 -12.64 6.16 -7.09
CA ARG A 31 -12.85 6.54 -8.49
C ARG A 31 -13.91 5.68 -9.19
N GLY A 32 -14.51 4.71 -8.51
CA GLY A 32 -15.55 3.83 -9.06
C GLY A 32 -15.02 2.79 -10.06
N LEU A 33 -13.72 2.49 -10.03
CA LEU A 33 -13.10 1.53 -10.96
C LEU A 33 -13.27 0.07 -10.50
N CYS A 34 -13.50 -0.15 -9.21
CA CYS A 34 -13.75 -1.46 -8.62
C CYS A 34 -14.57 -1.34 -7.33
N ALA A 35 -15.14 -2.46 -6.87
CA ALA A 35 -15.93 -2.51 -5.63
C ALA A 35 -15.04 -2.69 -4.39
N HIS A 36 -13.97 -3.47 -4.50
CA HIS A 36 -13.01 -3.71 -3.43
C HIS A 36 -11.58 -3.33 -3.87
N PRO A 37 -10.69 -2.83 -2.98
CA PRO A 37 -9.29 -2.51 -3.33
C PRO A 37 -8.54 -3.68 -3.98
N ALA A 38 -8.74 -4.89 -3.47
CA ALA A 38 -8.17 -6.12 -3.98
C ALA A 38 -8.60 -6.46 -5.42
N ASP A 39 -9.75 -6.00 -5.88
CA ASP A 39 -10.23 -6.26 -7.24
C ASP A 39 -9.41 -5.49 -8.29
N TRP A 40 -8.65 -4.47 -7.88
CA TRP A 40 -7.83 -3.68 -8.79
C TRP A 40 -6.46 -4.35 -9.03
N PRO A 41 -6.22 -4.94 -10.23
CA PRO A 41 -5.04 -5.78 -10.45
C PRO A 41 -3.72 -5.00 -10.46
N TRP A 42 -3.80 -3.68 -10.67
CA TRP A 42 -2.65 -2.78 -10.81
C TRP A 42 -2.30 -2.06 -9.50
N SER A 43 -2.63 -2.66 -8.35
CA SER A 43 -2.19 -2.17 -7.04
C SER A 43 -1.67 -3.31 -6.17
N SER A 44 -0.94 -2.93 -5.12
CA SER A 44 -0.45 -3.83 -4.09
C SER A 44 -1.51 -4.28 -3.08
N ALA A 45 -2.75 -3.81 -3.19
CA ALA A 45 -3.81 -4.05 -2.19
C ALA A 45 -4.01 -5.54 -1.90
N ARG A 46 -4.06 -6.38 -2.96
CA ARG A 46 -4.16 -7.84 -2.84
C ARG A 46 -3.06 -8.47 -2.00
N ALA A 47 -1.82 -8.07 -2.20
CA ALA A 47 -0.69 -8.61 -1.46
C ALA A 47 -0.76 -8.24 0.04
N TYR A 48 -1.33 -7.08 0.36
CA TYR A 48 -1.56 -6.65 1.76
C TYR A 48 -2.70 -7.42 2.42
N GLU A 49 -3.56 -8.08 1.64
CA GLU A 49 -4.62 -8.98 2.10
C GLU A 49 -4.19 -10.45 2.09
N GLY A 50 -2.90 -10.74 1.82
CA GLY A 50 -2.37 -12.11 1.82
C GLY A 50 -2.58 -12.89 0.51
N ALA A 51 -3.11 -12.26 -0.55
CA ALA A 51 -3.28 -12.92 -1.84
C ALA A 51 -1.93 -13.08 -2.57
N ALA A 52 -1.60 -14.33 -2.91
CA ALA A 52 -0.33 -14.69 -3.54
C ALA A 52 -0.31 -14.56 -5.07
N ASP A 53 -1.45 -14.25 -5.70
CA ASP A 53 -1.65 -14.26 -7.17
C ASP A 53 -1.44 -12.89 -7.85
N ALA A 54 -0.62 -12.02 -7.26
CA ALA A 54 -0.24 -10.77 -7.89
C ALA A 54 0.74 -10.99 -9.06
N PRO A 55 0.61 -10.25 -10.18
CA PRO A 55 1.55 -10.30 -11.30
C PRO A 55 3.00 -10.03 -10.87
N ILE A 56 3.19 -9.25 -9.80
CA ILE A 56 4.49 -8.96 -9.20
C ILE A 56 4.35 -9.19 -7.70
N ARG A 57 5.25 -10.01 -7.14
CA ARG A 57 5.32 -10.28 -5.69
C ARG A 57 5.91 -9.09 -4.95
N ILE A 58 5.37 -8.80 -3.78
CA ILE A 58 5.90 -7.78 -2.89
C ILE A 58 6.88 -8.44 -1.94
N ASP A 59 8.06 -7.84 -1.84
CA ASP A 59 9.02 -8.16 -0.80
C ASP A 59 8.63 -7.43 0.49
N PHE A 60 8.17 -8.20 1.48
CA PHE A 60 7.86 -7.71 2.82
C PHE A 60 9.02 -7.89 3.81
N GLU A 61 10.14 -8.52 3.42
CA GLU A 61 11.26 -8.79 4.33
C GLU A 61 11.95 -7.51 4.82
N SER A 62 11.97 -6.48 3.98
CA SER A 62 12.54 -5.18 4.30
C SER A 62 11.60 -4.25 5.08
N MET A 63 10.35 -4.67 5.33
CA MET A 63 9.39 -3.86 6.09
C MET A 63 9.55 -4.06 7.61
N PRO A 64 9.24 -3.04 8.42
CA PRO A 64 9.12 -3.18 9.87
C PRO A 64 8.19 -4.33 10.27
N ASP A 65 8.51 -5.01 11.39
CA ASP A 65 7.83 -6.23 11.83
C ASP A 65 6.32 -6.08 11.99
N ASP A 66 5.83 -4.91 12.41
CA ASP A 66 4.41 -4.62 12.56
C ASP A 66 3.64 -4.64 11.24
N VAL A 67 4.31 -4.32 10.12
CA VAL A 67 3.74 -4.38 8.77
C VAL A 67 3.83 -5.80 8.23
N ARG A 68 4.98 -6.46 8.41
CA ARG A 68 5.22 -7.85 7.99
C ARG A 68 4.25 -8.83 8.66
N GLN A 69 3.98 -8.66 9.95
CA GLN A 69 3.05 -9.50 10.72
C GLN A 69 1.59 -9.38 10.27
N ARG A 70 1.18 -8.30 9.59
CA ARG A 70 -0.19 -8.17 9.04
C ARG A 70 -0.32 -8.77 7.65
N ALA A 71 0.70 -8.60 6.80
CA ALA A 71 0.70 -9.18 5.45
C ALA A 71 0.76 -10.72 5.46
N LEU A 72 1.33 -11.31 6.53
CA LEU A 72 1.50 -12.76 6.69
C LEU A 72 0.47 -13.43 7.64
N ARG A 73 -0.50 -12.67 8.16
CA ARG A 73 -1.60 -13.22 8.98
C ARG A 73 -2.84 -13.34 8.12
N LEU A 74 -2.84 -14.34 7.24
CA LEU A 74 -3.91 -15.23 6.75
C LEU A 74 -3.30 -16.12 5.63
#